data_AF-A0A7V9BGF2-F1
#
_entry.id   AF-A0A7V9BGF2-F1
#
_cell.length_a   1.000
_cell.length_b   1.000
_cell.length_c   1.000
_cell.angle_alpha   90.00
_cell.angle_beta   90.00
_cell.angle_gamma   90.00
#
_symmetry.space_group_name_H-M   'P 1'
#
loop_
_entity.id
_entity.type
_entity.pdbx_description
1 polymer ?
#
loop_
_entity_poly.entity_id
_entity_poly.type
_entity_poly.pdbx_seq_one_letter_code
_entity_poly.pdbx_strand_id
1 'polypeptide(L)' 'VIIQVLSFKYTGKRVFLMAPLQHHFELKAWSETKIMVRFWIVAAILCTSGFVLYYRYYLKFRL' A
#
# COMPACT_ATOMS: atom_id res chain seq x y z
N VAL A 1 9.47 2.12 3.09
CA VAL A 1 10.91 2.36 3.36
C VAL A 1 11.29 3.83 3.13
N ILE A 2 10.97 4.43 1.97
CA ILE A 2 11.31 5.83 1.65
C ILE A 2 10.79 6.83 2.71
N ILE A 3 9.53 6.72 3.14
CA ILE A 3 8.94 7.56 4.19
C ILE A 3 9.67 7.43 5.54
N GLN A 4 10.14 6.23 5.87
CA GLN A 4 10.83 5.97 7.13
C GLN A 4 12.24 6.57 7.12
N VAL A 5 12.93 6.51 5.98
CA VAL A 5 14.25 7.16 5.79
C VAL A 5 14.11 8.68 5.82
N LEU A 6 13.11 9.24 5.13
CA LEU A 6 12.84 10.68 5.12
C LEU A 6 12.52 11.21 6.52
N SER A 7 11.60 10.58 7.24
CA SER A 7 11.22 11.05 8.60
C SER A 7 12.36 10.90 9.61
N PHE A 8 13.19 9.86 9.51
CA PHE A 8 14.35 9.74 10.39
C PHE A 8 15.39 10.82 10.10
N LYS A 9 15.58 11.18 8.82
CA LYS A 9 16.51 12.23 8.39
C LYS A 9 16.05 13.64 8.79
N TYR A 10 14.75 13.92 8.77
CA TYR A 10 14.22 15.25 9.08
C TYR A 10 13.82 15.46 10.55
N THR A 11 13.30 14.43 11.21
CA THR A 11 12.67 14.58 12.54
C THR A 11 13.30 13.70 13.62
N GLY A 12 14.26 12.84 13.26
CA GLY A 12 14.91 11.89 14.18
C GLY A 12 14.00 10.82 14.77
N LYS A 13 12.70 10.83 14.41
CA LYS A 13 11.68 9.91 14.92
C LYS A 13 11.31 8.90 13.84
N ARG A 14 11.22 7.63 14.23
CA ARG A 14 10.77 6.53 13.37
C ARG A 14 9.25 6.54 13.31
N VAL A 15 8.66 6.66 12.11
CA VAL A 15 7.19 6.66 11.91
C VAL A 15 6.59 5.26 12.07
N PHE A 16 7.35 4.23 11.70
CA PHE A 16 6.97 2.83 11.84
C PHE A 16 7.96 2.11 12.75
N LEU A 17 7.45 1.19 13.58
CA LEU A 17 8.28 0.35 14.48
C LEU A 17 9.35 -0.45 13.69
N MET A 18 9.02 -0.88 12.47
CA MET A 18 9.92 -1.57 11.54
C MET A 18 9.33 -1.43 10.12
N ALA A 19 10.18 -1.21 9.10
CA ALA A 19 9.76 -1.34 7.71
C ALA A 19 10.42 -2.58 7.10
N PRO A 20 9.75 -3.28 6.17
CA PRO A 20 8.47 -2.95 5.50
C PRO A 20 7.21 -3.12 6.38
N LEU A 21 6.07 -2.55 5.94
CA LEU A 21 4.80 -2.50 6.68
C LEU A 21 4.31 -3.89 7.15
N GLN A 22 4.63 -4.97 6.44
CA GLN A 22 4.26 -6.33 6.83
C GLN A 22 4.82 -6.73 8.20
N HIS A 23 6.11 -6.45 8.47
CA HIS A 23 6.74 -6.75 9.77
C HIS A 23 6.23 -5.81 10.88
N HIS A 24 5.78 -4.60 10.54
CA HIS A 24 5.13 -3.72 11.51
C HIS A 24 3.85 -4.33 12.09
N PHE A 25 3.05 -5.01 11.26
CA PHE A 25 1.83 -5.66 11.71
C PHE A 25 2.10 -7.01 12.41
N GLU A 26 3.15 -7.72 12.02
CA GLU A 26 3.61 -8.93 12.70
C GLU A 26 4.01 -8.66 14.16
N LEU A 27 4.75 -7.56 14.40
CA LEU A 27 5.08 -7.06 15.74
C LEU A 27 3.85 -6.67 16.58
N LYS A 28 2.69 -6.48 15.94
CA LYS A 28 1.40 -6.21 16.60
C LYS A 28 0.58 -7.50 16.83
N ALA A 29 1.23 -8.67 16.78
CA ALA A 29 0.65 -10.00 16.96
C ALA A 29 -0.43 -10.38 15.92
N TRP A 30 -0.31 -9.86 14.69
CA TRP A 30 -1.20 -10.28 13.59
C TRP A 30 -0.59 -11.46 12.83
N SER A 31 -1.44 -12.41 12.44
CA SER A 31 -1.02 -13.53 11.58
C SER A 31 -0.63 -13.03 10.18
N GLU A 32 0.51 -13.51 9.68
CA GLU A 32 1.09 -13.12 8.40
C GLU A 32 0.08 -13.24 7.25
N THR A 33 -0.64 -14.36 7.20
CA THR A 33 -1.69 -14.61 6.20
C THR A 33 -2.78 -13.55 6.21
N LYS A 34 -3.19 -13.07 7.40
CA LYS A 34 -4.25 -12.06 7.56
C LYS A 34 -3.80 -10.69 7.04
N ILE A 35 -2.52 -10.36 7.22
CA ILE A 35 -1.92 -9.12 6.70
C ILE A 35 -1.86 -9.19 5.18
N MET A 36 -1.36 -10.30 4.62
CA MET A 36 -1.27 -10.50 3.17
C MET A 36 -2.63 -10.35 2.48
N VAL A 37 -3.67 -11.03 2.97
CA VAL A 37 -5.01 -10.98 2.36
C VAL A 37 -5.56 -9.56 2.35
N ARG A 38 -5.36 -8.77 3.42
CA ARG A 38 -5.79 -7.36 3.48
C ARG A 38 -5.04 -6.49 2.46
N PHE A 39 -3.74 -6.69 2.31
CA PHE A 39 -2.96 -5.99 1.29
C PHE A 39 -3.41 -6.36 -0.12
N TRP A 40 -3.75 -7.62 -0.37
CA TRP A 40 -4.29 -8.05 -1.66
C TRP A 40 -5.64 -7.45 -1.98
N ILE A 41 -6.54 -7.30 -0.99
CA ILE A 41 -7.82 -6.61 -1.19
C ILE A 41 -7.60 -5.16 -1.63
N VAL A 42 -6.68 -4.44 -0.96
CA VAL A 42 -6.36 -3.05 -1.34
C VAL A 42 -5.74 -2.99 -2.73
N ALA A 43 -4.81 -3.91 -3.05
CA ALA A 43 -4.21 -4.00 -4.38
C ALA A 43 -5.24 -4.29 -5.47
N ALA A 44 -6.20 -5.19 -5.21
CA ALA A 44 -7.29 -5.51 -6.13
C ALA A 44 -8.17 -4.28 -6.40
N ILE A 45 -8.56 -3.53 -5.35
CA ILE A 45 -9.37 -2.31 -5.50
C ILE A 45 -8.64 -1.26 -6.36
N LEU A 46 -7.35 -1.03 -6.07
CA LEU A 46 -6.53 -0.09 -6.83
C LEU A 46 -6.35 -0.53 -8.29
N CYS A 47 -6.12 -1.82 -8.52
CA CYS A 47 -6.01 -2.39 -9.87
C CYS A 47 -7.33 -2.22 -10.65
N THR A 48 -8.47 -2.61 -10.05
CA THR A 48 -9.79 -2.48 -10.67
C THR A 48 -10.14 -1.02 -10.96
N SER A 49 -9.88 -0.10 -10.04
CA SER A 49 -10.13 1.33 -10.27
C SER A 49 -9.28 1.90 -11.42
N GLY A 50 -8.00 1.54 -11.49
CA GLY A 50 -7.13 1.92 -12.61
C GLY A 50 -7.63 1.34 -13.94
N PHE A 51 -8.04 0.07 -13.94
CA PHE A 51 -8.61 -0.58 -15.12
C PHE A 51 -9.92 0.09 -15.58
N VAL A 52 -10.84 0.39 -14.65
CA VAL A 52 -12.09 1.09 -14.95
C VAL A 52 -11.83 2.49 -15.52
N LEU A 53 -10.88 3.23 -14.95
CA LEU A 53 -10.48 4.56 -15.45
C LEU A 53 -9.89 4.46 -16.86
N TYR A 54 -9.02 3.48 -17.11
CA TYR A 54 -8.46 3.23 -18.43
C TYR A 54 -9.55 2.93 -19.47
N TYR A 55 -10.47 2.01 -19.17
CA TYR A 55 -11.57 1.68 -20.07
C TYR A 55 -12.51 2.87 -20.29
N ARG A 56 -12.78 3.67 -19.25
CA ARG A 56 -13.58 4.91 -19.38
C ARG A 56 -12.92 5.89 -20.35
N TYR A 57 -11.62 6.11 -20.21
CA TYR A 57 -10.86 6.99 -21.10
C TYR A 57 -10.80 6.44 -22.53
N TYR A 58 -10.56 5.14 -22.67
CA TYR A 58 -10.50 4.46 -23.96
C TYR A 58 -11.84 4.48 -24.72
N LEU A 59 -12.96 4.21 -24.05
CA LEU A 59 -14.29 4.31 -24.66
C LEU A 59 -14.62 5.74 -25.07
N LYS A 60 -14.28 6.73 -24.24
CA LYS A 60 -14.52 8.15 -24.54
C LYS A 60 -13.67 8.65 -25.71
N PHE A 61 -12.50 8.08 -25.94
CA PHE A 61 -11.64 8.43 -27.06
C PHE A 61 -12.08 7.81 -28.40
N ARG A 62 -12.86 6.72 -28.36
CA ARG A 62 -13.33 6.00 -29.56
C ARG A 62 -14.65 6.54 -30.12
N LEU A 63 -15.42 7.31 -29.34
CA LEU A 63 -16.65 8.01 -29.75
C LEU A 63 -16.32 9.42 -30.22
#